data_AF-A0A945Y1Q8-F1
#
_entry.id   AF-A0A945Y1Q8-F1
#
_cell.length_a   1.000
_cell.length_b   1.000
_cell.length_c   1.000
_cell.angle_alpha   90.00
_cell.angle_beta   90.00
_cell.angle_gamma   90.00
#
_symmetry.space_group_name_H-M   'P 1'
#
loop_
_entity.id
_entity.type
_entity.pdbx_description
1 polymer ?
#
loop_
_entity_poly.entity_id
_entity_poly.type
_entity_poly.pdbx_seq_one_letter_code
_entity_poly.pdbx_strand_id
1 'polypeptide(L)'
;MHKTKNISDKAQLIKGIGASSWFTITKGNKLFRIERFSPEGELECSRLFRVEPSGFDISKEYKFTYISHCKECTIIQNEITYKFYTDEY
;
A
#
# COMPACT_ATOMS: atom_id res chain seq x y z
N MET A 1 6.46 -7.45 23.90
CA MET A 1 6.22 -6.54 22.75
C MET A 1 6.29 -7.38 21.48
N HIS A 2 5.15 -7.80 20.94
CA HIS A 2 5.10 -8.66 19.74
C HIS A 2 5.50 -7.83 18.52
N LYS A 3 6.77 -7.92 18.10
CA LYS A 3 7.17 -7.45 16.77
C LYS A 3 6.48 -8.36 15.76
N THR A 4 5.54 -7.82 15.03
CA THR A 4 4.89 -8.43 13.89
C THR A 4 5.95 -8.73 12.82
N LYS A 5 6.52 -9.94 12.87
CA LYS A 5 7.69 -10.38 12.06
C LYS A 5 7.47 -10.35 10.54
N ASN A 6 6.23 -10.19 10.07
CA ASN A 6 5.88 -10.28 8.66
C ASN A 6 5.70 -8.93 7.96
N ILE A 7 5.96 -7.82 8.66
CA ILE A 7 5.71 -6.48 8.14
C ILE A 7 7.05 -5.84 7.76
N SER A 8 7.19 -5.46 6.49
CA SER A 8 8.38 -4.77 5.97
C SER A 8 8.63 -3.46 6.73
N ASP A 9 9.90 -3.06 6.92
CA ASP A 9 10.25 -1.74 7.49
C ASP A 9 9.67 -0.56 6.68
N LYS A 10 9.30 -0.81 5.41
CA LYS A 10 8.63 0.18 4.54
C LYS A 10 7.11 0.18 4.69
N ALA A 11 6.56 -0.60 5.62
CA ALA A 11 5.13 -0.65 5.85
C ALA A 11 4.64 0.65 6.49
N GLN A 12 3.52 1.14 5.98
CA GLN A 12 2.83 2.29 6.53
C GLN A 12 1.55 1.84 7.23
N LEU A 13 1.36 2.31 8.46
CA LEU A 13 0.13 2.07 9.20
C LEU A 13 -0.91 3.12 8.80
N ILE A 14 -2.03 2.68 8.25
CA ILE A 14 -3.19 3.54 8.06
C ILE A 14 -4.15 3.27 9.20
N LYS A 15 -4.37 4.28 10.02
CA LYS A 15 -5.32 4.24 11.13
C LYS A 15 -6.70 4.64 10.61
N GLY A 16 -7.56 3.67 10.37
CA GLY A 16 -8.98 3.90 10.12
C GLY A 16 -9.76 4.08 11.43
N ILE A 17 -10.97 4.63 11.35
CA ILE A 17 -11.85 4.91 12.51
C ILE A 17 -12.30 3.64 13.26
N GLY A 18 -12.13 2.44 12.69
CA GLY A 18 -12.48 1.16 13.34
C GLY A 18 -11.43 0.05 13.26
N ALA A 19 -10.42 0.16 12.39
CA ALA A 19 -9.33 -0.82 12.29
C ALA A 19 -8.07 -0.12 11.75
N SER A 20 -6.92 -0.46 12.34
CA SER A 20 -5.62 -0.08 11.79
C SER A 20 -5.09 -1.24 10.95
N SER A 21 -4.68 -0.97 9.73
CA SER A 21 -4.06 -1.98 8.86
C SER A 21 -2.72 -1.49 8.37
N TRP A 22 -1.78 -2.42 8.24
CA TRP A 22 -0.46 -2.16 7.70
C TRP A 22 -0.49 -2.34 6.20
N PHE A 23 0.13 -1.41 5.48
CA PHE A 23 0.21 -1.47 4.03
C PHE A 23 1.66 -1.43 3.61
N THR A 24 2.02 -2.35 2.74
CA THR A 24 3.32 -2.34 2.08
C THR A 24 3.12 -2.14 0.59
N ILE A 25 4.09 -1.51 -0.03
CA ILE A 25 4.19 -1.44 -1.48
C ILE A 25 5.56 -1.98 -1.86
N THR A 26 5.61 -2.72 -2.96
CA THR A 26 6.85 -3.21 -3.56
C THR A 26 6.81 -2.92 -5.05
N LYS A 27 7.88 -2.33 -5.58
CA LYS A 27 8.00 -2.05 -7.02
C LYS A 27 8.42 -3.33 -7.74
N GLY A 28 7.57 -3.82 -8.65
CA GLY A 28 7.92 -4.84 -9.62
C GLY A 28 8.45 -4.23 -10.92
N ASN A 29 8.56 -5.05 -11.97
CA ASN A 29 9.05 -4.60 -13.28
C ASN A 29 8.15 -3.54 -13.94
N LYS A 30 6.84 -3.80 -13.99
CA LYS A 30 5.85 -2.93 -14.64
C LYS A 30 4.68 -2.52 -13.73
N LEU A 31 4.51 -3.24 -12.62
CA LEU A 31 3.38 -3.09 -11.70
C LEU A 31 3.91 -2.98 -10.27
N PHE A 32 3.10 -2.40 -9.40
CA PHE A 32 3.38 -2.29 -7.98
C PHE A 32 2.58 -3.33 -7.22
N ARG A 33 3.23 -4.11 -6.37
CA ARG A 33 2.56 -5.04 -5.48
C ARG A 33 2.21 -4.29 -4.19
N ILE A 34 0.93 -4.28 -3.84
CA ILE A 34 0.47 -3.66 -2.60
C ILE A 34 -0.15 -4.75 -1.74
N GLU A 35 0.32 -4.83 -0.50
CA GLU A 35 -0.06 -5.87 0.43
C GLU A 35 -0.59 -5.24 1.71
N ARG A 36 -1.80 -5.67 2.12
CA ARG A 36 -2.43 -5.30 3.37
C ARG A 36 -2.17 -6.38 4.38
N PHE A 37 -1.72 -5.99 5.57
CA PHE A 37 -1.63 -6.85 6.72
C PHE A 37 -2.57 -6.36 7.83
N SER A 38 -3.13 -7.31 8.55
CA SER A 38 -3.83 -7.07 9.80
C SER A 38 -2.92 -6.37 10.83
N PRO A 39 -3.47 -5.72 11.86
CA PRO A 39 -2.65 -5.13 12.93
C PRO A 39 -1.76 -6.18 13.61
N GLU A 40 -2.18 -7.45 13.58
CA GLU A 40 -1.46 -8.64 14.05
C GLU A 40 -0.44 -9.18 13.04
N GLY A 41 -0.30 -8.55 11.87
CA GLY A 41 0.71 -8.86 10.84
C GLY A 41 0.40 -10.05 9.95
N GLU A 42 -0.85 -10.51 9.94
CA GLU A 42 -1.32 -11.51 8.99
C GLU A 42 -1.61 -10.86 7.63
N LEU A 43 -1.18 -11.50 6.54
CA LEU A 43 -1.42 -11.02 5.19
C LEU A 43 -2.92 -11.19 4.85
N GLU A 44 -3.61 -10.06 4.76
CA GLU A 44 -5.04 -10.00 4.44
C GLU A 44 -5.29 -9.95 2.95
N CYS A 45 -4.41 -9.29 2.20
CA CYS A 45 -4.58 -9.07 0.79
C CYS A 45 -3.24 -8.74 0.14
N SER A 46 -3.00 -9.29 -1.04
CA SER A 46 -1.84 -8.99 -1.87
C SER A 46 -2.27 -8.95 -3.33
N ARG A 47 -2.16 -7.80 -3.98
CA ARG A 47 -2.52 -7.63 -5.40
C ARG A 47 -1.50 -6.78 -6.15
N LEU A 48 -1.52 -6.89 -7.48
CA LEU A 48 -0.73 -6.07 -8.38
C LEU A 48 -1.56 -4.89 -8.88
N PHE A 49 -1.00 -3.69 -8.79
CA PHE A 49 -1.63 -2.43 -9.13
C PHE A 49 -0.82 -1.71 -10.21
N ARG A 50 -1.55 -1.07 -11.13
CA ARG A 50 -1.01 -0.05 -12.03
C ARG A 50 -1.03 1.28 -11.32
N VAL A 51 -0.05 2.14 -11.60
CA VAL A 51 0.00 3.49 -11.05
C VAL A 51 -0.26 4.53 -12.14
N GLU A 52 -1.09 5.51 -11.83
CA GLU A 52 -1.30 6.69 -12.67
C GLU A 52 -1.36 7.98 -11.83
N PRO A 53 -0.69 9.07 -12.27
CA PRO A 53 0.22 9.15 -13.41
C PRO A 53 1.51 8.34 -13.21
N SER A 54 2.26 8.09 -14.28
CA SER A 54 3.58 7.45 -14.15
C SER A 54 4.56 8.39 -13.43
N GLY A 55 5.62 7.82 -12.84
CA GLY A 55 6.66 8.58 -12.13
C GLY A 55 6.65 8.45 -10.61
N PHE A 56 5.78 7.62 -10.04
CA PHE A 56 5.86 7.24 -8.63
C PHE A 56 7.19 6.52 -8.33
N ASP A 57 7.91 6.99 -7.31
CA ASP A 57 9.16 6.39 -6.85
C ASP A 57 9.04 5.88 -5.40
N ILE A 58 9.05 4.55 -5.24
CA ILE A 58 8.99 3.88 -3.94
C ILE A 58 10.18 4.20 -3.02
N SER A 59 11.30 4.71 -3.55
CA SER A 59 12.47 5.04 -2.74
C SER A 59 12.36 6.41 -2.09
N LYS A 60 11.43 7.25 -2.55
CA LYS A 60 11.15 8.57 -1.99
C LYS A 60 10.08 8.49 -0.90
N GLU A 61 9.93 9.55 -0.13
CA GLU A 61 8.83 9.66 0.83
C GLU A 61 7.48 9.64 0.10
N TYR A 62 6.56 8.86 0.63
CA TYR A 62 5.20 8.74 0.13
C TYR A 62 4.27 8.46 1.30
N LYS A 63 2.96 8.68 1.11
CA LYS A 63 1.96 8.43 2.15
C LYS A 63 0.71 7.84 1.53
N PHE A 64 0.29 6.66 1.96
CA PHE A 64 -1.04 6.15 1.63
C PHE A 64 -2.13 7.04 2.25
N THR A 65 -3.14 7.38 1.47
CA THR A 65 -4.23 8.28 1.91
C THR A 65 -5.61 7.66 1.83
N TYR A 66 -5.88 6.84 0.82
CA TYR A 66 -7.18 6.18 0.66
C TYR A 66 -7.01 4.78 0.11
N ILE A 67 -7.86 3.85 0.54
CA ILE A 67 -7.88 2.46 0.07
C ILE A 67 -9.33 2.00 0.01
N SER A 68 -9.75 1.47 -1.13
CA SER A 68 -11.09 0.89 -1.32
C SER A 68 -10.97 -0.60 -1.59
N HIS A 69 -11.39 -1.42 -0.63
CA HIS A 69 -11.54 -2.88 -0.75
C HIS A 69 -10.35 -3.64 -1.35
N CYS A 70 -9.13 -3.12 -1.19
CA CYS A 70 -7.94 -3.71 -1.81
C CYS A 70 -8.00 -3.77 -3.35
N LYS A 71 -8.87 -2.97 -3.98
CA LYS A 71 -9.01 -2.84 -5.44
C LYS A 71 -8.38 -1.56 -5.97
N GLU A 72 -8.39 -0.53 -5.15
CA GLU A 72 -7.74 0.74 -5.43
C GLU A 72 -7.15 1.34 -4.16
N CYS A 73 -6.11 2.14 -4.34
CA CYS A 73 -5.58 3.01 -3.30
C CYS A 73 -4.94 4.27 -3.88
N THR A 74 -4.80 5.29 -3.06
CA THR A 74 -4.10 6.52 -3.43
C THR A 74 -2.90 6.74 -2.51
N ILE A 75 -1.80 7.14 -3.13
CA ILE A 75 -0.56 7.48 -2.43
C ILE A 75 -0.20 8.89 -2.83
N ILE A 76 0.02 9.76 -1.85
CA ILE A 76 0.53 11.10 -2.06
C ILE A 76 2.05 11.07 -1.95
N GLN A 77 2.74 11.60 -2.95
CA GLN A 77 4.18 11.79 -2.97
C GLN A 77 4.50 13.13 -3.59
N ASN A 78 5.29 13.96 -2.91
CA ASN A 78 5.66 15.30 -3.37
C ASN A 78 4.45 16.13 -3.83
N GLU A 79 3.38 16.13 -3.03
CA GLU A 79 2.09 16.80 -3.32
C GLU A 79 1.33 16.26 -4.56
N ILE A 80 1.87 15.24 -5.24
CA ILE A 80 1.23 14.55 -6.35
C ILE A 80 0.47 13.35 -5.81
N THR A 81 -0.80 13.21 -6.21
CA THR A 81 -1.62 12.04 -5.88
C THR A 81 -1.49 11.00 -6.98
N TYR A 82 -0.92 9.86 -6.62
CA TYR A 82 -0.81 8.68 -7.46
C TYR A 82 -1.93 7.71 -7.13
N LYS A 83 -2.72 7.35 -8.14
CA LYS A 83 -3.79 6.35 -8.03
C LYS A 83 -3.26 5.00 -8.44
N PHE A 84 -3.50 4.02 -7.57
CA PHE A 84 -3.17 2.63 -7.79
C PHE A 84 -4.46 1.85 -7.94
N TYR A 85 -4.63 1.14 -9.04
CA TYR A 85 -5.81 0.30 -9.26
C TYR A 85 -5.39 -1.03 -9.88
N THR A 86 -6.11 -2.09 -9.52
CA THR A 86 -5.96 -3.41 -10.12
C THR A 86 -7.13 -3.68 -11.05
N ASP A 87 -6.85 -4.41 -12.14
CA ASP A 87 -7.84 -4.88 -13.11
C ASP A 87 -8.23 -6.34 -12.83
N GLU A 88 -7.75 -6.92 -11.73
CA GLU A 88 -8.15 -8.28 -11.31
C GLU A 88 -9.63 -8.29 -10.91
N TYR A 89 -10.44 -8.80 -11.84
CA TYR A 89 -11.90 -8.97 -11.76
C TYR A 89 -12.30 -10.07 -10.77
#